data_AF-A0A2V6A411-F1
#
_entry.id   AF-A0A2V6A411-F1
#
_cell.length_a   1.000
_cell.length_b   1.000
_cell.length_c   1.000
_cell.angle_alpha   90.00
_cell.angle_beta   90.00
_cell.angle_gamma   90.00
#
_symmetry.space_group_name_H-M   'P 1'
#
loop_
_entity.id
_entity.type
_entity.pdbx_description
1 polymer ?
#
loop_
_entity_poly.entity_id
_entity_poly.type
_entity_poly.pdbx_seq_one_letter_code
_entity_poly.pdbx_strand_id
1 'polypeptide(L)' 'MPPTQQDRSQFVKNSVLYKEFLAEREEILKHKWIESEKAGKDIGFEKALLDWIVKHRSNWRDRRMKEARTEKSAS' A
#
# COMPACT_ATOMS: atom_id res chain seq x y z
N MET A 1 24.88 23.87 -5.76
CA MET A 1 25.30 22.46 -5.54
C MET A 1 24.20 21.53 -5.99
N PRO A 2 24.48 20.42 -6.70
CA PRO A 2 23.45 19.43 -7.01
C PRO A 2 23.02 18.69 -5.72
N PRO A 3 21.73 18.38 -5.56
CA PRO A 3 21.26 17.62 -4.40
C PRO A 3 21.92 16.23 -4.39
N THR A 4 22.44 15.84 -3.23
CA THR A 4 23.09 14.54 -3.02
C THR A 4 22.06 13.40 -3.06
N GLN A 5 22.49 12.16 -3.33
CA GLN A 5 21.60 10.99 -3.32
C GLN A 5 20.88 10.79 -1.98
N GLN A 6 21.46 11.26 -0.89
CA GLN A 6 20.90 11.16 0.46
C GLN A 6 19.68 12.08 0.65
N ASP A 7 19.73 13.29 0.05
CA ASP A 7 18.64 14.26 0.05
C ASP A 7 17.43 13.74 -0.74
N ARG A 8 17.71 13.15 -1.92
CA ARG A 8 16.67 12.50 -2.75
C ARG A 8 15.99 11.34 -2.02
N SER A 9 16.76 10.49 -1.33
CA SER A 9 16.23 9.36 -0.54
C SER A 9 15.29 9.83 0.58
N GLN A 10 15.64 10.90 1.31
CA GLN A 10 14.78 11.47 2.33
C GLN A 10 13.51 12.10 1.74
N PHE A 11 13.62 12.75 0.58
CA PHE A 11 12.47 13.31 -0.12
C PHE A 11 11.45 12.23 -0.53
N VAL A 12 11.92 11.07 -1.03
CA VAL A 12 11.03 9.95 -1.35
C VAL A 12 10.38 9.38 -0.08
N LYS A 13 11.11 9.22 1.01
CA LYS A 13 10.55 8.72 2.29
C LYS A 13 9.47 9.63 2.88
N ASN A 14 9.59 10.95 2.69
CA ASN A 14 8.59 11.91 3.13
C ASN A 14 7.47 12.13 2.10
N SER A 15 7.60 11.56 0.90
CA SER A 15 6.62 11.72 -0.17
C SER A 15 5.36 10.91 0.08
N VAL A 16 4.25 11.40 -0.47
CA VAL A 16 2.96 10.70 -0.53
C VAL A 16 3.13 9.30 -1.13
N LEU A 17 4.02 9.13 -2.12
CA LEU A 17 4.28 7.84 -2.76
C LEU A 17 4.77 6.77 -1.77
N TYR A 18 5.69 7.10 -0.87
CA TYR A 18 6.19 6.15 0.12
C TYR A 18 5.13 5.79 1.15
N LYS A 19 4.30 6.76 1.55
CA LYS A 19 3.15 6.52 2.44
C LYS A 19 2.10 5.61 1.78
N GLU A 20 1.78 5.83 0.51
CA GLU A 20 0.88 4.93 -0.25
C GLU A 20 1.47 3.53 -0.40
N PHE A 21 2.78 3.41 -0.64
CA PHE A 21 3.45 2.12 -0.72
C PHE A 21 3.38 1.35 0.60
N LEU A 22 3.61 2.01 1.74
CA LEU A 22 3.47 1.39 3.06
C LEU A 22 2.04 0.93 3.31
N ALA A 23 1.05 1.76 2.97
CA ALA A 23 -0.37 1.42 3.14
C ALA A 23 -0.78 0.23 2.23
N GLU A 24 -0.30 0.18 0.98
CA GLU A 24 -0.52 -0.95 0.06
C GLU A 24 0.09 -2.23 0.65
N ARG A 25 1.32 -2.16 1.19
CA ARG A 25 1.99 -3.29 1.86
C ARG A 25 1.21 -3.79 3.07
N GLU A 26 0.69 -2.89 3.91
CA GLU A 26 -0.11 -3.28 5.07
C GLU A 26 -1.41 -3.98 4.67
N GLU A 27 -2.06 -3.54 3.59
CA GLU A 27 -3.26 -4.20 3.09
C GLU A 27 -2.96 -5.62 2.58
N ILE A 28 -1.83 -5.81 1.90
CA ILE A 28 -1.38 -7.16 1.46
C ILE A 28 -1.10 -8.06 2.67
N LEU A 29 -0.48 -7.52 3.73
CA LEU A 29 -0.21 -8.30 4.96
C LEU A 29 -1.50 -8.70 5.68
N LYS A 30 -2.50 -7.81 5.73
CA LYS A 30 -3.84 -8.15 6.26
C LYS A 30 -4.52 -9.23 5.42
N HIS A 31 -4.46 -9.11 4.09
CA HIS A 31 -4.99 -10.13 3.17
C HIS A 31 -4.34 -11.49 3.38
N LYS A 32 -3.00 -11.50 3.46
CA LYS A 32 -2.22 -12.70 3.77
C LYS A 32 -2.71 -13.36 5.06
N TRP A 33 -2.88 -12.58 6.13
CA TRP A 33 -3.34 -13.12 7.40
C TRP A 33 -4.73 -13.77 7.26
N ILE A 34 -5.71 -13.04 6.70
CA ILE A 34 -7.08 -13.54 6.53
C ILE A 34 -7.11 -14.84 5.70
N GLU A 35 -6.38 -14.90 4.60
CA GLU A 35 -6.36 -16.07 3.74
C GLU A 35 -5.58 -17.25 4.37
N SER A 36 -4.55 -16.97 5.17
CA SER A 36 -3.86 -17.99 5.97
C SER A 36 -4.77 -18.59 7.04
N GLU A 37 -5.57 -17.77 7.72
CA GLU A 37 -6.57 -18.25 8.68
C GLU A 37 -7.61 -19.15 8.00
N LYS A 38 -8.11 -18.76 6.82
CA LYS A 38 -9.05 -19.57 6.04
C LYS A 38 -8.45 -20.89 5.56
N ALA A 39 -7.17 -20.89 5.19
CA ALA A 39 -6.47 -22.07 4.70
C ALA A 39 -6.00 -23.02 5.81
N GLY A 40 -6.05 -22.58 7.08
CA GLY A 40 -5.50 -23.30 8.22
C GLY A 40 -3.97 -23.44 8.18
N LYS A 41 -3.28 -22.64 7.35
CA LYS A 41 -1.82 -22.63 7.21
C LYS A 41 -1.36 -21.33 6.56
N ASP A 42 -0.09 -20.98 6.77
CA ASP A 42 0.45 -19.81 6.08
C ASP A 42 0.49 -20.02 4.56
N ILE A 43 -0.16 -19.12 3.81
CA ILE A 43 -0.17 -19.16 2.35
C ILE A 43 1.08 -18.53 1.72
N GLY A 44 1.88 -17.79 2.52
CA GLY A 44 3.07 -17.09 2.07
C GLY A 44 2.77 -15.73 1.41
N PHE A 45 3.80 -14.87 1.38
CA PHE A 45 3.64 -13.48 0.93
C PHE A 45 3.37 -13.37 -0.58
N GLU A 46 4.09 -14.12 -1.41
CA GLU A 46 3.96 -14.04 -2.87
C GLU A 46 2.56 -14.44 -3.35
N LYS A 47 2.00 -15.51 -2.79
CA LYS A 47 0.64 -15.96 -3.10
C LYS A 47 -0.39 -14.91 -2.68
N ALA A 48 -0.27 -14.36 -1.46
CA ALA A 48 -1.16 -13.31 -0.99
C ALA A 48 -1.05 -12.04 -1.83
N LEU A 49 0.16 -11.66 -2.24
CA LEU A 49 0.42 -10.49 -3.08
C LEU A 49 -0.27 -10.62 -4.44
N LEU A 50 -0.07 -11.74 -5.15
CA LEU A 50 -0.67 -11.96 -6.46
C LEU A 50 -2.20 -11.97 -6.39
N ASP A 51 -2.74 -12.69 -5.40
CA ASP A 51 -4.20 -12.76 -5.18
C ASP A 51 -4.78 -11.37 -4.89
N TRP A 52 -4.12 -10.60 -4.02
CA TRP A 52 -4.55 -9.25 -3.66
C TRP A 52 -4.48 -8.27 -4.83
N ILE A 53 -3.42 -8.33 -5.64
CA ILE A 53 -3.26 -7.49 -6.84
C ILE A 53 -4.43 -7.72 -7.79
N VAL A 54 -4.80 -8.99 -8.03
CA VAL A 54 -5.84 -9.34 -8.99
C VAL A 54 -7.24 -8.97 -8.48
N LYS A 55 -7.52 -9.18 -7.18
CA LYS A 55 -8.89 -9.08 -6.65
C LYS A 55 -9.22 -7.77 -5.96
N HIS A 56 -8.24 -7.10 -5.37
CA HIS A 56 -8.49 -6.04 -4.38
C HIS A 56 -7.85 -4.69 -4.74
N ARG A 57 -6.70 -4.70 -5.40
CA ARG A 57 -5.87 -3.50 -5.58
C ARG A 57 -6.57 -2.32 -6.24
N SER A 58 -7.30 -2.54 -7.34
CA SER A 58 -7.98 -1.47 -8.07
C SER A 58 -8.99 -0.76 -7.18
N ASN A 59 -9.87 -1.53 -6.52
CA ASN A 59 -10.88 -0.98 -5.61
C ASN A 59 -10.26 -0.25 -4.41
N TRP A 60 -9.16 -0.79 -3.86
CA TRP A 60 -8.45 -0.15 -2.76
C TRP A 60 -7.87 1.22 -3.16
N ARG A 61 -7.27 1.31 -4.36
CA ARG A 61 -6.75 2.58 -4.91
C ARG A 61 -7.85 3.60 -5.18
N ASP A 62 -8.97 3.17 -5.75
CA ASP A 62 -10.10 4.05 -6.04
C ASP A 62 -10.69 4.64 -4.75
N ARG A 63 -10.79 3.83 -3.70
CA ARG A 63 -11.23 4.30 -2.37
C ARG A 63 -10.28 5.35 -1.80
N ARG A 64 -8.97 5.08 -1.81
CA ARG A 64 -7.93 6.01 -1.32
C ARG A 64 -7.97 7.35 -2.06
N MET A 65 -8.13 7.32 -3.39
CA MET A 65 -8.23 8.55 -4.18
C MET A 65 -9.47 9.38 -3.82
N LYS A 66 -10.60 8.73 -3.55
CA LYS A 66 -11.83 9.41 -3.09
C LYS A 66 -11.63 10.03 -1.71
N GLU A 67 -11.10 9.26 -0.76
CA GLU A 67 -10.81 9.70 0.61
C GLU A 67 -9.88 10.94 0.63
N ALA A 68 -8.78 10.89 -0.14
CA ALA A 68 -7.84 12.02 -0.25
C ALA A 68 -8.49 13.28 -0.86
N ARG A 69 -9.47 13.11 -1.75
CA ARG A 69 -10.21 14.23 -2.34
C ARG A 69 -11.24 14.82 -1.37
N THR A 70 -11.89 13.97 -0.58
CA THR A 70 -12.83 14.42 0.45
C THR A 70 -12.12 15.15 1.59
N GLU A 71 -10.94 14.68 2.02
CA GLU A 71 -10.13 15.36 3.05
C GLU A 71 -9.71 16.78 2.60
N LYS A 72 -9.31 16.93 1.33
CA LYS A 72 -8.95 18.24 0.76
C LYS A 72 -10.11 19.22 0.63
N SER A 73 -11.35 18.71 0.58
CA SER A 73 -12.55 19.55 0.44
C SER A 73 -13.13 19.95 1.80
N ALA A 74 -12.69 19.28 2.88
CA ALA A 74 -13.10 19.53 4.25
C ALA A 74 -12.08 20.36 5.04
N SER A 75 -10.93 20.73 4.43
CA SER A 75 -9.90 21.62 5.00
C SER A 75 -9.98 23.02 4.40
#